data_AF-A0EHU8-F1
#
_entry.id   AF-A0EHU8-F1
#
_cell.length_a   1.000
_cell.length_b   1.000
_cell.length_c   1.000
_cell.angle_alpha   90.00
_cell.angle_beta   90.00
_cell.angle_gamma   90.00
#
_symmetry.space_group_name_H-M   'P 1'
#
loop_
_entity.id
_entity.type
_entity.pdbx_description
1 polymer ?
#
loop_
_entity_poly.entity_id
_entity_poly.type
_entity_poly.pdbx_seq_one_letter_code
_entity_poly.pdbx_strand_id
1 'polypeptide(L)'
;MHPYIYSNPQRTYTETTKINTYQYMNNHYPYIYIIFYLKRYQNAPKTSKAKKQQKRVADRKKNPLFVKDAKSFRIGNDVQPKRDLSRYVRWPRYILLHRQKKILLQRIKVPAAIHQFSRTLDKNQSSKVLSLLKKYSPETKTEKKQRLTKLAEQKAQAQKGESKESVKS
;
A
#
# COMPACT_ATOMS: atom_id res chain seq x y z
N MET A 1 -28.54 3.48 -38.51
CA MET A 1 -27.36 4.30 -38.86
C MET A 1 -27.30 5.48 -37.90
N HIS A 2 -26.57 5.35 -36.79
CA HIS A 2 -26.36 6.46 -35.84
C HIS A 2 -24.98 7.07 -36.10
N PRO A 3 -24.87 8.41 -36.22
CA PRO A 3 -23.61 9.06 -36.60
C PRO A 3 -22.61 9.04 -35.45
N TYR A 4 -21.39 8.57 -35.74
CA TYR A 4 -20.22 8.74 -34.89
C TYR A 4 -19.84 10.22 -34.88
N ILE A 5 -19.99 10.89 -33.74
CA ILE A 5 -19.38 12.19 -33.49
C ILE A 5 -17.99 11.93 -32.90
N TYR A 6 -16.97 12.11 -33.73
CA TYR A 6 -15.60 12.33 -33.28
C TYR A 6 -15.50 13.77 -32.75
N SER A 7 -15.17 13.96 -31.47
CA SER A 7 -14.65 15.22 -30.95
C SER A 7 -13.27 15.01 -30.33
N ASN A 8 -12.35 15.87 -30.75
CA ASN A 8 -10.90 15.84 -30.61
C ASN A 8 -10.42 16.53 -29.29
N PRO A 9 -9.13 16.69 -28.96
CA PRO A 9 -8.42 15.85 -28.00
C PRO A 9 -7.64 16.69 -26.97
N GLN A 10 -8.23 17.27 -25.93
CA GLN A 10 -7.43 17.97 -24.90
C GLN A 10 -8.07 17.82 -23.51
N ARG A 11 -7.86 16.67 -22.86
CA ARG A 11 -7.98 16.55 -21.40
C ARG A 11 -6.66 16.08 -20.85
N THR A 12 -5.99 17.00 -20.19
CA THR A 12 -4.60 16.94 -19.72
C THR A 12 -4.36 15.79 -18.75
N TYR A 13 -3.25 15.09 -18.97
CA TYR A 13 -2.83 13.87 -18.28
C TYR A 13 -2.12 14.14 -16.94
N THR A 14 -2.60 15.11 -16.14
CA THR A 14 -1.90 15.52 -14.90
C THR A 14 -2.66 15.21 -13.61
N GLU A 15 -3.89 14.68 -13.67
CA GLU A 15 -4.68 14.38 -12.46
C GLU A 15 -4.75 12.89 -12.08
N THR A 16 -4.29 11.98 -12.93
CA THR A 16 -4.41 10.53 -12.68
C THR A 16 -3.23 9.92 -11.91
N THR A 17 -2.13 10.67 -11.73
CA THR A 17 -0.91 10.16 -11.11
C THR A 17 -0.92 10.21 -9.58
N LYS A 18 -1.81 10.99 -8.95
CA LYS A 18 -1.93 11.06 -7.47
C LYS A 18 -2.97 10.11 -6.87
N ILE A 19 -3.91 9.58 -7.68
CA ILE A 19 -4.96 8.67 -7.20
C ILE A 19 -4.49 7.20 -7.29
N ASN A 20 -3.59 6.88 -8.22
CA ASN A 20 -3.15 5.50 -8.47
C ASN A 20 -2.02 4.98 -7.56
N THR A 21 -1.37 5.83 -6.76
CA THR A 21 -0.34 5.38 -5.81
C THR A 21 -0.93 4.83 -4.52
N TYR A 22 -2.10 5.32 -4.09
CA TYR A 22 -2.81 4.82 -2.91
C TYR A 22 -3.55 3.50 -3.14
N GLN A 23 -3.82 3.15 -4.40
CA GLN A 23 -4.50 1.90 -4.76
C GLN A 23 -3.54 0.73 -5.00
N TYR A 24 -2.24 1.00 -5.15
CA TYR A 24 -1.22 -0.02 -5.40
C TYR A 24 -0.42 -0.47 -4.16
N MET A 25 -0.58 0.21 -3.02
CA MET A 25 -0.02 -0.23 -1.72
C MET A 25 -0.95 -1.15 -0.92
N ASN A 26 -2.19 -1.36 -1.39
CA ASN A 26 -3.19 -2.22 -0.73
C ASN A 26 -3.28 -3.64 -1.32
N ASN A 27 -2.48 -3.98 -2.35
CA ASN A 27 -2.55 -5.26 -3.05
C ASN A 27 -1.33 -6.19 -2.85
N HIS A 28 -0.42 -5.87 -1.92
CA HIS A 28 0.74 -6.70 -1.62
C HIS A 28 0.69 -7.29 -0.21
N TYR A 29 0.02 -8.45 -0.08
CA TYR A 29 -0.16 -9.29 1.12
C TYR A 29 -1.42 -9.04 1.97
N PRO A 30 -2.45 -9.89 1.83
CA PRO A 30 -3.56 -9.96 2.80
C PRO A 30 -3.11 -10.41 4.22
N TYR A 31 -1.83 -10.73 4.42
CA TYR A 31 -1.24 -11.00 5.73
C TYR A 31 -0.72 -9.75 6.45
N ILE A 32 -0.36 -8.67 5.75
CA ILE A 32 0.13 -7.45 6.42
C ILE A 32 -1.03 -6.71 7.08
N TYR A 33 -2.22 -6.69 6.48
CA TYR A 33 -3.41 -6.13 7.12
C TYR A 33 -3.78 -6.92 8.39
N ILE A 34 -3.68 -8.25 8.36
CA ILE A 34 -3.91 -9.11 9.54
C ILE A 34 -2.83 -8.89 10.62
N ILE A 35 -1.54 -8.83 10.26
CA ILE A 35 -0.44 -8.58 11.21
C ILE A 35 -0.48 -7.15 11.76
N PHE A 36 -0.85 -6.15 10.97
CA PHE A 36 -0.99 -4.76 11.42
C PHE A 36 -2.22 -4.58 12.33
N TYR A 37 -3.34 -5.25 12.03
CA TYR A 37 -4.48 -5.34 12.93
C TYR A 37 -4.08 -6.01 14.25
N LEU A 38 -3.43 -7.18 14.21
CA LEU A 38 -3.04 -7.92 15.41
C LEU A 38 -1.95 -7.20 16.24
N LYS A 39 -1.00 -6.50 15.61
CA LYS A 39 0.06 -5.74 16.30
C LYS A 39 -0.45 -4.43 16.93
N ARG A 40 -1.46 -3.78 16.32
CA ARG A 40 -2.16 -2.63 16.92
C ARG A 40 -3.01 -3.03 18.12
N TYR A 41 -3.56 -4.25 18.13
CA TYR A 41 -4.30 -4.80 19.28
C TYR A 41 -3.39 -5.14 20.49
N GLN A 42 -2.12 -5.50 20.27
CA GLN A 42 -1.17 -5.77 21.35
C GLN A 42 -0.61 -4.51 22.03
N ASN A 43 -0.53 -3.40 21.29
CA ASN A 43 -0.03 -2.10 21.78
C ASN A 43 -1.15 -1.09 22.07
N ALA A 44 -2.42 -1.51 22.03
CA ALA A 44 -3.48 -0.71 22.62
C ALA A 44 -3.11 -0.48 24.09
N PRO A 45 -3.26 0.75 24.64
CA PRO A 45 -3.08 0.95 26.06
C PRO A 45 -3.93 -0.12 26.74
N LYS A 46 -3.30 -1.00 27.53
CA LYS A 46 -4.03 -1.88 28.43
C LYS A 46 -4.76 -0.91 29.32
N THR A 47 -6.00 -0.59 28.96
CA THR A 47 -6.89 0.16 29.83
C THR A 47 -6.87 -0.65 31.09
N SER A 48 -6.23 -0.07 32.12
CA SER A 48 -6.27 -0.59 33.48
C SER A 48 -7.69 -1.07 33.70
N LYS A 49 -7.86 -2.25 34.32
CA LYS A 49 -9.16 -2.81 34.66
C LYS A 49 -9.97 -1.70 35.33
N ALA A 50 -10.73 -0.96 34.53
CA ALA A 50 -11.56 0.11 35.01
C ALA A 50 -12.63 -0.67 35.73
N LYS A 51 -12.56 -0.64 37.07
CA LYS A 51 -13.61 -1.15 37.94
C LYS A 51 -14.90 -0.75 37.26
N LYS A 52 -15.65 -1.75 36.80
CA LYS A 52 -16.97 -1.59 36.21
C LYS A 52 -17.78 -0.94 37.32
N GLN A 53 -17.80 0.38 37.36
CA GLN A 53 -18.71 1.12 38.20
C GLN A 53 -20.06 0.63 37.73
N GLN A 54 -20.68 -0.21 38.54
CA GLN A 54 -22.10 -0.51 38.44
C GLN A 54 -22.77 0.84 38.56
N LYS A 55 -23.00 1.47 37.40
CA LYS A 55 -23.78 2.68 37.30
C LYS A 55 -25.14 2.24 37.81
N ARG A 56 -25.45 2.57 39.06
CA ARG A 56 -26.76 2.37 39.65
C ARG A 56 -27.75 2.89 38.63
N VAL A 57 -28.55 1.99 38.09
CA VAL A 57 -29.63 2.35 37.18
C VAL A 57 -30.63 3.06 38.10
N ALA A 58 -30.44 4.36 38.29
CA ALA A 58 -31.51 5.21 38.75
C ALA A 58 -32.67 4.94 37.79
N ASP A 59 -33.84 4.59 38.32
CA ASP A 59 -35.04 4.34 37.54
C ASP A 59 -35.36 5.59 36.74
N ARG A 60 -34.86 5.62 35.49
CA ARG A 60 -35.19 6.68 34.55
C ARG A 60 -36.63 6.41 34.17
N LYS A 61 -37.56 7.25 34.63
CA LYS A 61 -38.95 7.27 34.18
C LYS A 61 -38.95 7.14 32.65
N LYS A 62 -39.39 5.98 32.15
CA LYS A 62 -39.43 5.71 30.71
C LYS A 62 -40.60 6.49 30.15
N ASN A 63 -40.31 7.41 29.22
CA ASN A 63 -41.36 8.16 28.57
C ASN A 63 -42.22 7.16 27.75
N PRO A 64 -43.56 7.10 27.97
CA PRO A 64 -44.44 6.15 27.30
C PRO A 64 -44.53 6.35 25.79
N LEU A 65 -44.05 7.49 25.25
CA LEU A 65 -43.99 7.75 23.82
C LEU A 65 -42.93 6.91 23.09
N PHE A 66 -41.94 6.35 23.79
CA PHE A 66 -40.90 5.52 23.18
C PHE A 66 -41.21 4.03 23.38
N VAL A 67 -41.77 3.39 22.35
CA VAL A 67 -42.02 1.95 22.31
C VAL A 67 -40.81 1.24 21.69
N LYS A 68 -40.50 0.02 22.17
CA LYS A 68 -39.49 -0.85 21.55
C LYS A 68 -40.12 -1.62 20.40
N ASP A 69 -39.69 -1.31 19.18
CA ASP A 69 -40.09 -2.05 17.98
C ASP A 69 -38.90 -2.89 17.47
N ALA A 70 -38.78 -4.10 17.99
CA ALA A 70 -37.66 -4.99 17.68
C ALA A 70 -37.97 -5.85 16.44
N LYS A 71 -37.19 -5.67 15.39
CA LYS A 71 -37.33 -6.43 14.14
C LYS A 71 -36.71 -7.84 14.24
N SER A 72 -37.35 -8.81 13.62
CA SER A 72 -36.90 -10.19 13.50
C SER A 72 -36.23 -10.43 12.14
N PHE A 73 -34.92 -10.55 12.10
CA PHE A 73 -34.15 -10.80 10.87
C PHE A 73 -33.93 -12.29 10.55
N ARG A 74 -34.79 -13.17 11.10
CA ARG A 74 -34.79 -14.59 10.75
C ARG A 74 -35.32 -14.76 9.32
N ILE A 75 -35.02 -15.89 8.70
CA ILE A 75 -35.47 -16.21 7.34
C ILE A 75 -37.00 -16.13 7.28
N GLY A 76 -37.55 -15.34 6.36
CA GLY A 76 -38.99 -15.21 6.13
C GLY A 76 -39.73 -14.13 6.94
N ASN A 77 -39.02 -13.38 7.80
CA ASN A 77 -39.61 -12.30 8.60
C ASN A 77 -39.25 -10.92 8.01
N ASP A 78 -38.72 -9.99 8.82
CA ASP A 78 -38.44 -8.62 8.41
C ASP A 78 -37.30 -8.51 7.39
N VAL A 79 -37.28 -7.39 6.64
CA VAL A 79 -36.22 -7.08 5.67
C VAL A 79 -34.85 -7.11 6.34
N GLN A 80 -33.96 -7.91 5.77
CA GLN A 80 -32.61 -8.07 6.30
C GLN A 80 -31.82 -6.75 6.23
N PRO A 81 -31.01 -6.45 7.26
CA PRO A 81 -30.17 -5.26 7.25
C PRO A 81 -29.11 -5.35 6.15
N LYS A 82 -28.57 -4.20 5.76
CA LYS A 82 -27.40 -4.13 4.88
C LYS A 82 -26.22 -4.83 5.55
N ARG A 83 -25.71 -5.90 4.92
CA ARG A 83 -24.53 -6.67 5.38
C ARG A 83 -23.34 -6.39 4.48
N ASP A 84 -22.14 -6.71 4.93
CA ASP A 84 -20.97 -6.69 4.05
C ASP A 84 -21.11 -7.78 2.96
N LEU A 85 -21.16 -7.34 1.71
CA LEU A 85 -21.29 -8.19 0.53
C LEU A 85 -19.95 -8.46 -0.15
N SER A 86 -18.81 -8.00 0.39
CA SER A 86 -17.48 -8.11 -0.22
C SER A 86 -17.13 -9.51 -0.75
N ARG A 87 -17.61 -10.58 -0.11
CA ARG A 87 -17.40 -11.98 -0.55
C ARG A 87 -18.35 -12.44 -1.66
N TYR A 88 -19.55 -11.86 -1.74
CA TYR A 88 -20.63 -12.26 -2.64
C TYR A 88 -20.79 -11.33 -3.85
N VAL A 89 -20.09 -10.19 -3.84
CA VAL A 89 -20.04 -9.26 -4.97
C VAL A 89 -19.40 -9.93 -6.17
N ARG A 90 -19.99 -9.70 -7.34
CA ARG A 90 -19.40 -10.02 -8.64
C ARG A 90 -18.21 -9.09 -8.89
N TRP A 91 -17.01 -9.55 -8.56
CA TRP A 91 -15.78 -8.77 -8.74
C TRP A 91 -15.45 -8.55 -10.22
N PRO A 92 -14.82 -7.41 -10.59
CA PRO A 92 -14.28 -7.16 -11.93
C PRO A 92 -13.38 -8.30 -12.42
N ARG A 93 -13.42 -8.59 -13.73
CA ARG A 93 -12.76 -9.76 -14.35
C ARG A 93 -11.27 -9.89 -14.02
N TYR A 94 -10.52 -8.78 -14.03
CA TYR A 94 -9.08 -8.81 -13.76
C TYR A 94 -8.76 -9.26 -12.32
N ILE A 95 -9.60 -8.92 -11.35
CA ILE A 95 -9.43 -9.34 -9.95
C ILE A 95 -9.66 -10.84 -9.84
N LEU A 96 -10.69 -11.36 -10.51
CA LEU A 96 -10.98 -12.80 -10.55
C LEU A 96 -9.81 -13.57 -11.16
N LEU A 97 -9.31 -13.12 -12.32
CA LEU A 97 -8.17 -13.76 -13.00
C LEU A 97 -6.91 -13.77 -12.11
N HIS A 98 -6.61 -12.68 -11.41
CA HIS A 98 -5.46 -12.61 -10.50
C HIS A 98 -5.60 -13.59 -9.32
N ARG A 99 -6.81 -13.69 -8.74
CA ARG A 99 -7.09 -14.61 -7.62
C ARG A 99 -7.05 -16.07 -8.07
N GLN A 100 -7.67 -16.38 -9.22
CA GLN A 100 -7.67 -17.72 -9.82
C GLN A 100 -6.24 -18.16 -10.16
N LYS A 101 -5.42 -17.28 -10.76
CA LYS A 101 -4.00 -17.56 -11.02
C LYS A 101 -3.25 -17.92 -9.74
N LYS A 102 -3.44 -17.17 -8.66
CA LYS A 102 -2.80 -17.46 -7.37
C LYS A 102 -3.25 -18.82 -6.81
N ILE A 103 -4.55 -19.11 -6.83
CA ILE A 103 -5.09 -20.39 -6.37
C ILE A 103 -4.52 -21.53 -7.21
N LEU A 104 -4.49 -21.38 -8.53
CA LEU A 104 -3.95 -22.38 -9.44
C LEU A 104 -2.50 -22.72 -9.10
N LEU A 105 -1.64 -21.72 -8.93
CA LEU A 105 -0.23 -21.92 -8.56
C LEU A 105 -0.04 -22.64 -7.21
N GLN A 106 -0.99 -22.51 -6.28
CA GLN A 106 -0.95 -23.22 -5.00
C GLN A 106 -1.44 -24.68 -5.12
N ARG A 107 -2.30 -24.97 -6.09
CA ARG A 107 -2.95 -26.27 -6.25
C ARG A 107 -2.18 -27.20 -7.17
N ILE A 108 -1.46 -26.66 -8.15
CA ILE A 108 -0.62 -27.46 -9.04
C ILE A 108 0.75 -27.73 -8.40
N LYS A 109 1.40 -28.82 -8.79
CA LYS A 109 2.79 -29.08 -8.43
C LYS A 109 3.70 -28.15 -9.24
N VAL A 110 4.24 -27.13 -8.60
CA VAL A 110 5.17 -26.18 -9.23
C VAL A 110 6.58 -26.79 -9.28
N PRO A 111 7.27 -26.78 -10.44
CA PRO A 111 8.65 -27.25 -10.55
C PRO A 111 9.62 -26.55 -9.59
N ALA A 112 10.64 -27.27 -9.10
CA ALA A 112 11.58 -26.76 -8.10
C ALA A 112 12.30 -25.47 -8.52
N ALA A 113 12.67 -25.36 -9.80
CA ALA A 113 13.30 -24.17 -10.39
C ALA A 113 12.44 -22.89 -10.26
N ILE A 114 11.12 -23.04 -10.18
CA ILE A 114 10.19 -21.92 -9.97
C ILE A 114 9.87 -21.77 -8.48
N HIS A 115 9.72 -22.88 -7.77
CA HIS A 115 9.37 -22.87 -6.35
C HIS A 115 10.43 -22.23 -5.44
N GLN A 116 11.71 -22.22 -5.85
CA GLN A 116 12.77 -21.53 -5.10
C GLN A 116 12.44 -20.05 -4.81
N PHE A 117 11.76 -19.36 -5.73
CA PHE A 117 11.38 -17.95 -5.55
C PHE A 117 10.23 -17.74 -4.55
N SER A 118 9.51 -18.80 -4.20
CA SER A 118 8.49 -18.74 -3.14
C SER A 118 9.12 -18.78 -1.74
N ARG A 119 10.36 -19.27 -1.62
CA ARG A 119 11.12 -19.31 -0.37
C ARG A 119 12.01 -18.07 -0.28
N THR A 120 11.55 -17.09 0.47
CA THR A 120 12.26 -15.81 0.65
C THR A 120 13.21 -15.83 1.83
N LEU A 121 14.19 -14.93 1.83
CA LEU A 121 15.01 -14.64 3.00
C LEU A 121 14.14 -14.16 4.18
N ASP A 122 14.54 -14.43 5.41
CA ASP A 122 13.80 -13.99 6.59
C ASP A 122 13.84 -12.46 6.73
N LYS A 123 12.89 -11.92 7.52
CA LYS A 123 12.72 -10.48 7.66
C LYS A 123 13.94 -9.79 8.29
N ASN A 124 14.61 -10.44 9.23
CA ASN A 124 15.72 -9.81 9.96
C ASN A 124 16.95 -9.68 9.06
N GLN A 125 17.28 -10.73 8.31
CA GLN A 125 18.39 -10.68 7.35
C GLN A 125 18.06 -9.80 6.15
N SER A 126 16.83 -9.82 5.65
CA SER A 126 16.38 -8.94 4.56
C SER A 126 16.61 -7.47 4.89
N SER A 127 16.28 -7.02 6.10
CA SER A 127 16.52 -5.65 6.54
C SER A 127 18.01 -5.29 6.52
N LYS A 128 18.88 -6.17 7.01
CA LYS A 128 20.34 -5.95 7.02
C LYS A 128 20.90 -5.82 5.61
N VAL A 129 20.50 -6.73 4.71
CA VAL A 129 20.92 -6.72 3.31
C VAL A 129 20.45 -5.43 2.63
N LEU A 130 19.19 -5.03 2.83
CA LEU A 130 18.67 -3.79 2.23
C LEU A 130 19.37 -2.53 2.77
N SER A 131 19.70 -2.49 4.06
CA SER A 131 20.50 -1.39 4.63
C SER A 131 21.91 -1.32 4.04
N LEU A 132 22.56 -2.47 3.85
CA LEU A 132 23.87 -2.55 3.20
C LEU A 132 23.80 -2.07 1.75
N LEU A 133 22.86 -2.61 0.97
CA LEU A 133 22.68 -2.23 -0.43
C LEU A 133 22.36 -0.75 -0.59
N LYS A 134 21.57 -0.17 0.33
CA LYS A 134 21.26 1.26 0.32
C LYS A 134 22.49 2.14 0.49
N LYS A 135 23.46 1.73 1.32
CA LYS A 135 24.71 2.49 1.53
C LYS A 135 25.56 2.53 0.25
N TYR A 136 25.52 1.46 -0.52
CA TYR A 136 26.27 1.32 -1.78
C TYR A 136 25.36 1.45 -3.01
N SER A 137 24.22 2.13 -2.88
CA SER A 137 23.35 2.41 -4.01
C SER A 137 24.06 3.28 -5.04
N PRO A 138 23.81 3.05 -6.34
CA PRO A 138 24.40 3.86 -7.40
C PRO A 138 23.93 5.31 -7.35
N GLU A 139 24.77 6.22 -7.89
CA GLU A 139 24.45 7.64 -7.99
C GLU A 139 23.17 7.90 -8.79
N THR A 140 22.37 8.87 -8.35
CA THR A 140 21.22 9.33 -9.13
C THR A 140 21.67 10.12 -10.36
N LYS A 141 20.82 10.24 -11.38
CA LYS A 141 21.14 11.00 -12.60
C LYS A 141 21.57 12.46 -12.29
N THR A 142 20.98 13.06 -11.27
CA THR A 142 21.31 14.40 -10.78
C THR A 142 22.67 14.45 -10.10
N GLU A 143 22.98 13.49 -9.22
CA GLU A 143 24.29 13.38 -8.57
C GLU A 143 25.41 13.14 -9.59
N LYS A 144 25.16 12.28 -10.59
CA LYS A 144 26.09 12.06 -11.69
C LYS A 144 26.39 13.35 -12.46
N LYS A 145 25.35 14.13 -12.77
CA LYS A 145 25.52 15.44 -13.43
C LYS A 145 26.37 16.36 -12.58
N GLN A 146 26.07 16.49 -11.30
CA GLN A 146 26.84 17.32 -10.36
C GLN A 146 28.29 16.86 -10.23
N ARG A 147 28.55 15.54 -10.21
CA ARG A 147 29.91 14.99 -10.20
C ARG A 147 30.66 15.35 -11.47
N LEU A 148 30.03 15.19 -12.64
CA LEU A 148 30.64 15.51 -13.93
C LEU A 148 30.91 17.00 -14.09
N THR A 149 30.00 17.88 -13.68
CA THR A 149 30.23 19.33 -13.73
C THR A 149 31.38 19.73 -12.82
N LYS A 150 31.41 19.24 -11.57
CA LYS A 150 32.53 19.49 -10.65
C LYS A 150 33.87 18.99 -11.19
N LEU A 151 33.90 17.80 -11.78
CA LEU A 151 35.11 17.26 -12.40
C LEU A 151 35.57 18.08 -13.61
N ALA A 152 34.64 18.54 -14.44
CA ALA A 152 34.94 19.39 -15.58
C ALA A 152 35.51 20.75 -15.12
N GLU A 153 34.91 21.37 -14.10
CA GLU A 153 35.38 22.61 -13.48
C GLU A 153 36.79 22.46 -12.91
N GLN A 154 37.05 21.37 -12.16
CA GLN A 154 38.37 21.08 -11.59
C GLN A 154 39.44 20.89 -12.66
N LYS A 155 39.14 20.14 -13.73
CA LYS A 155 40.07 19.95 -14.86
C LYS A 155 40.37 21.26 -15.59
N ALA A 156 39.35 22.10 -15.81
CA ALA A 156 39.52 23.40 -16.45
C ALA A 156 40.37 24.37 -15.59
N GLN A 157 40.29 24.28 -14.26
CA GLN A 157 41.13 25.06 -13.36
C GLN A 157 42.59 24.58 -13.35
N ALA A 158 42.83 23.27 -13.33
CA ALA A 158 44.18 22.69 -13.36
C ALA A 158 44.96 23.07 -14.64
N GLN A 159 44.32 22.99 -15.81
CA GLN A 159 44.95 23.37 -17.08
C GLN A 159 45.31 24.86 -17.17
N LYS A 160 44.55 25.74 -16.50
CA LYS A 160 44.85 27.18 -16.42
C LYS A 160 45.98 27.50 -15.43
N GLY A 161 46.30 26.60 -14.52
CA GLY A 161 47.45 26.71 -13.61
C GLY A 161 48.76 26.39 -14.31
N GLU A 162 48.80 25.25 -15.02
CA GLU A 162 49.97 24.83 -15.80
C GLU A 162 50.35 25.84 -16.89
N SER A 163 49.37 26.46 -17.55
CA SER A 163 49.62 27.51 -18.56
C SER A 163 50.15 28.83 -17.99
N LYS A 164 50.04 29.06 -16.67
CA LYS A 164 50.61 30.26 -16.01
C LYS A 164 52.01 30.01 -15.45
N GLU A 165 52.34 28.76 -15.18
CA GLU A 165 53.65 28.35 -14.66
C GLU A 165 54.68 28.17 -15.80
N SER A 166 54.24 27.74 -16.99
CA SER A 166 55.09 27.63 -18.19
C SER A 166 55.47 28.96 -18.86
N VAL A 167 54.88 30.10 -18.44
CA VAL A 167 55.14 31.44 -19.02
C VAL A 167 56.13 32.25 -18.15
N LYS A 168 56.64 31.66 -17.06
CA LYS A 168 57.50 32.34 -16.07
C LYS A 168 58.95 31.86 -16.02
N SER A 169 59.40 31.04 -16.98
CA SER A 169 60.81 30.60 -17.11
C SER A 169 61.49 31.23 -18.31
#